data_AF-A0A2M9P4K9-F1
#
_entry.id   AF-A0A2M9P4K9-F1
#
_cell.length_a   1.000
_cell.length_b   1.000
_cell.length_c   1.000
_cell.angle_alpha   90.00
_cell.angle_beta   90.00
_cell.angle_gamma   90.00
#
_symmetry.space_group_name_H-M   'P 1'
#
loop_
_entity.id
_entity.type
_entity.pdbx_description
1 polymer ?
#
loop_
_entity_poly.entity_id
_entity_poly.type
_entity_poly.pdbx_seq_one_letter_code
_entity_poly.pdbx_strand_id
1 'polypeptide(L)' 'LNPDRLLRQATIMADALDITRERLLSYVFAHACLSASWSLEDSQDPSLALGVAKIVEECINAPSISHAVTVRNSSGP' A
#
# COMPACT_ATOMS: atom_id res chain seq x y z
N LEU A 1 -11.08 9.16 0.83
CA LEU A 1 -10.31 7.91 1.05
C LEU A 1 -9.42 8.09 2.28
N ASN A 2 -9.30 7.09 3.16
CA ASN A 2 -8.50 7.19 4.40
C ASN A 2 -7.40 6.10 4.40
N PRO A 3 -6.11 6.47 4.44
CA PRO A 3 -4.98 5.53 4.38
C PRO A 3 -4.91 4.60 5.60
N ASP A 4 -5.15 5.09 6.82
CA ASP A 4 -5.12 4.28 8.05
C ASP A 4 -6.20 3.20 8.06
N ARG A 5 -7.36 3.51 7.48
CA ARG A 5 -8.44 2.53 7.32
C ARG A 5 -8.05 1.48 6.27
N LEU A 6 -7.44 1.90 5.16
CA LEU A 6 -6.97 0.99 4.12
C LEU A 6 -5.91 0.03 4.66
N LEU A 7 -4.93 0.53 5.41
CA LEU A 7 -3.88 -0.28 6.04
C LEU A 7 -4.45 -1.30 7.02
N ARG A 8 -5.39 -0.89 7.88
CA ARG A 8 -6.06 -1.82 8.81
C ARG A 8 -6.79 -2.93 8.06
N GLN A 9 -7.54 -2.60 7.01
CA GLN A 9 -8.24 -3.59 6.20
C GLN A 9 -7.28 -4.51 5.46
N ALA A 10 -6.18 -3.96 4.92
CA ALA A 10 -5.14 -4.72 4.25
C ALA A 10 -4.47 -5.71 5.22
N THR A 11 -4.18 -5.31 6.46
CA THR A 11 -3.66 -6.24 7.48
C THR A 11 -4.64 -7.36 7.77
N ILE A 12 -5.91 -7.06 8.03
CA ILE A 12 -6.93 -8.09 8.33
C ILE A 12 -7.08 -9.07 7.16
N MET A 13 -7.08 -8.57 5.92
CA MET A 13 -7.19 -9.43 4.73
C MET A 13 -5.92 -10.24 4.49
N ALA A 14 -4.74 -9.64 4.70
CA ALA A 14 -3.46 -10.33 4.56
C ALA A 14 -3.37 -11.51 5.53
N ASP A 15 -3.79 -11.31 6.79
CA ASP A 15 -3.85 -12.36 7.80
C ASP A 15 -4.84 -13.46 7.42
N ALA A 16 -6.04 -13.09 6.95
CA ALA A 16 -7.07 -14.05 6.55
C ALA A 16 -6.70 -14.86 5.29
N LEU A 17 -5.90 -14.28 4.40
CA LEU A 17 -5.46 -14.89 3.14
C LEU A 17 -4.09 -15.59 3.26
N ASP A 18 -3.44 -15.54 4.42
CA ASP A 18 -2.08 -16.03 4.66
C ASP A 18 -1.06 -15.52 3.63
N ILE A 19 -1.11 -14.21 3.35
CA ILE A 19 -0.17 -13.53 2.45
C ILE A 19 0.45 -12.31 3.14
N THR A 20 1.59 -11.86 2.64
CA THR A 20 2.18 -10.62 3.14
C THR A 20 1.33 -9.41 2.76
N ARG A 21 1.26 -8.44 3.66
CA ARG A 21 0.57 -7.16 3.44
C ARG A 21 1.12 -6.44 2.20
N GLU A 22 2.43 -6.49 1.99
CA GLU A 22 3.11 -5.90 0.85
C GLU A 22 2.60 -6.52 -0.46
N ARG A 23 2.46 -7.85 -0.52
CA ARG A 23 1.93 -8.54 -1.70
C ARG A 23 0.47 -8.17 -1.97
N LEU A 24 -0.34 -8.06 -0.93
CA LEU A 24 -1.73 -7.61 -1.05
C LEU A 24 -1.80 -6.17 -1.57
N LEU A 25 -1.01 -5.25 -1.01
CA LEU A 25 -0.97 -3.85 -1.44
C LEU A 25 -0.48 -3.71 -2.89
N SER A 26 0.55 -4.46 -3.30
CA SER A 26 1.00 -4.49 -4.70
C SER A 26 -0.10 -4.96 -5.64
N TYR A 27 -0.88 -5.97 -5.26
CA TYR A 27 -2.05 -6.41 -6.04
C TYR A 27 -3.11 -5.32 -6.14
N VAL A 28 -3.46 -4.67 -5.02
CA VAL A 28 -4.45 -3.57 -5.00
C VAL A 28 -4.01 -2.41 -5.88
N PHE A 29 -2.72 -2.05 -5.86
CA PHE A 29 -2.16 -1.02 -6.75
C PHE A 29 -2.36 -1.38 -8.22
N ALA A 30 -1.92 -2.58 -8.63
CA ALA A 30 -2.06 -3.04 -10.01
C ALA A 30 -3.53 -3.08 -10.46
N HIS A 31 -4.42 -3.58 -9.60
CA HIS A 31 -5.86 -3.62 -9.86
C HIS A 31 -6.46 -2.21 -10.00
N ALA A 32 -6.04 -1.26 -9.16
CA ALA A 32 -6.53 0.12 -9.23
C ALA A 32 -6.11 0.82 -10.54
N CYS A 33 -4.87 0.62 -10.99
CA CYS A 33 -4.41 1.14 -12.28
C CYS A 33 -5.18 0.51 -13.46
N LEU A 34 -5.42 -0.81 -13.41
CA LEU A 34 -6.20 -1.50 -14.44
C LEU A 34 -7.66 -1.02 -14.46
N SER A 35 -8.28 -0.89 -13.29
CA SER A 35 -9.64 -0.36 -13.15
C SER A 35 -9.75 1.06 -13.70
N ALA A 36 -8.74 1.92 -13.47
CA ALA A 36 -8.71 3.25 -14.06
C ALA A 36 -8.60 3.21 -15.59
N SER A 37 -7.82 2.27 -16.14
CA SER A 37 -7.72 2.05 -17.58
C SER A 37 -9.07 1.66 -18.19
N TRP A 38 -9.80 0.74 -17.56
CA TRP A 38 -11.15 0.36 -18.01
C TRP A 38 -12.14 1.51 -17.88
N SER A 39 -12.11 2.27 -16.77
CA SER A 39 -12.96 3.45 -16.64
C SER A 39 -12.73 4.45 -17.78
N LEU A 40 -11.48 4.69 -18.18
CA LEU A 40 -11.15 5.56 -19.30
C LEU A 40 -11.68 5.02 -20.64
N GLU A 41 -11.54 3.72 -20.88
CA GLU A 41 -12.05 3.05 -22.08
C GLU A 41 -13.59 3.17 -22.17
N ASP A 42 -14.29 2.98 -21.06
CA ASP A 42 -15.75 3.04 -20.97
C ASP A 42 -16.31 4.48 -20.79
N SER A 43 -15.46 5.51 -20.91
CA SER A 43 -15.81 6.91 -20.68
C SER A 43 -16.46 7.18 -19.30
N GLN A 44 -16.09 6.38 -18.30
CA GLN A 44 -16.48 6.52 -16.90
C GLN A 44 -15.43 7.33 -16.12
N ASP A 45 -15.79 7.77 -14.91
CA ASP A 45 -14.87 8.49 -14.02
C ASP A 45 -13.80 7.56 -13.42
N PRO A 46 -12.49 7.76 -13.70
CA PRO A 46 -11.41 6.98 -13.12
C PRO A 46 -10.94 7.53 -11.76
N SER A 47 -11.48 8.66 -11.28
CA SER A 47 -10.95 9.40 -10.13
C SER A 47 -10.86 8.56 -8.85
N LEU A 48 -11.83 7.68 -8.62
CA LEU A 48 -11.81 6.79 -7.45
C LEU A 48 -10.66 5.78 -7.53
N ALA A 49 -10.48 5.13 -8.69
CA ALA A 49 -9.46 4.13 -8.89
C ALA A 49 -8.05 4.75 -8.80
N LEU A 50 -7.85 5.91 -9.41
CA LEU A 50 -6.60 6.67 -9.28
C LEU A 50 -6.34 7.14 -7.84
N GLY A 51 -7.39 7.54 -7.12
CA GLY A 51 -7.30 7.90 -5.70
C GLY A 51 -6.85 6.73 -4.82
N VAL A 52 -7.32 5.51 -5.11
CA VAL A 52 -6.86 4.30 -4.42
C VAL A 52 -5.41 4.00 -4.77
N ALA A 53 -5.04 4.03 -6.07
CA ALA A 53 -3.68 3.75 -6.53
C ALA A 53 -2.66 4.66 -5.84
N LYS A 54 -2.94 5.97 -5.77
CA LYS A 54 -2.05 6.94 -5.12
C LYS A 54 -1.84 6.66 -3.62
N ILE A 55 -2.90 6.35 -2.90
CA ILE A 55 -2.81 6.04 -1.46
C ILE A 55 -2.00 4.77 -1.22
N VAL A 56 -2.20 3.75 -2.05
CA VAL A 56 -1.48 2.48 -1.94
C VAL A 56 -0.01 2.65 -2.29
N GLU A 57 0.31 3.45 -3.32
CA GLU A 57 1.69 3.81 -3.65
C GLU A 57 2.41 4.49 -2.48
N GLU A 58 1.75 5.44 -1.80
CA GLU A 58 2.27 6.09 -0.59
C GLU A 58 2.49 5.08 0.54
N CYS A 59 1.60 4.10 0.71
CA CYS A 59 1.74 3.05 1.73
C CYS A 59 2.89 2.08 1.44
N ILE A 60 3.17 1.79 0.17
CA ILE A 60 4.27 0.91 -0.26
C ILE A 60 5.62 1.65 -0.14
N ASN A 61 5.65 2.93 -0.53
CA ASN A 61 6.87 3.75 -0.52
C ASN A 61 7.17 4.39 0.85
N ALA A 62 6.25 4.32 1.81
CA ALA A 62 6.51 4.77 3.17
C ALA A 62 7.70 3.98 3.73
N PRO A 63 8.81 4.65 4.11
CA PRO A 63 9.98 3.95 4.61
C PRO A 63 9.58 3.16 5.85
N SER A 64 9.76 1.83 5.79
CA SER A 64 9.65 1.02 7.00
C SER A 64 10.62 1.59 8.02
N ILE A 65 10.12 2.13 9.13
CA ILE A 65 10.96 2.55 10.24
C ILE A 65 11.52 1.26 10.85
N SER A 66 12.58 0.71 10.26
CA SER A 66 13.26 -0.51 10.71
C SER A 66 14.78 -0.46 10.48
N HIS A 67 15.34 0.73 10.21
CA HIS A 67 16.78 0.92 10.02
C HIS A 67 17.44 1.90 11.01
N ALA A 68 16.83 2.15 12.18
CA ALA A 68 17.35 3.13 13.15
C ALA A 68 17.86 2.51 14.48
N VAL A 69 18.06 1.19 14.58
CA VAL A 69 18.52 0.51 15.82
C VAL A 69 19.83 -0.28 15.61
N THR A 70 20.80 0.25 14.87
CA THR A 70 22.14 -0.39 14.77
C THR A 70 23.32 0.54 15.09
N VAL A 71 23.14 1.87 15.17
CA VAL A 71 24.26 2.82 15.42
C VAL A 71 24.20 3.42 16.83
N ARG A 72 23.95 2.59 17.86
CA ARG A 72 24.13 2.97 19.28
C ARG A 72 24.65 1.82 20.12
N ASN A 73 25.71 1.12 19.71
CA ASN A 73 26.51 0.36 20.69
C ASN A 73 27.91 0.00 20.17
N SER A 74 28.77 1.01 19.98
CA SER A 74 30.20 0.78 19.82
C SER A 74 30.99 1.95 20.40
N SER A 75 30.87 2.13 21.71
CA SER A 75 31.91 2.75 22.54
C SER A 75 31.67 2.27 23.97
N GLY A 76 32.19 1.06 24.24
CA GLY A 76 32.41 0.54 25.58
C GLY A 76 33.63 1.20 26.25
N PRO A 77 33.96 0.73 27.47
CA PRO A 77 34.43 1.51 28.63
C PRO A 77 35.90 1.96 28.61
#